data_AF-A0A166ESU4-F1
#
_entry.id   AF-A0A166ESU4-F1
#
_cell.length_a   1.000
_cell.length_b   1.000
_cell.length_c   1.000
_cell.angle_alpha   90.00
_cell.angle_beta   90.00
_cell.angle_gamma   90.00
#
_symmetry.space_group_name_H-M   'P 1'
#
loop_
_entity.id
_entity.type
_entity.pdbx_description
1 polymer ?
#
loop_
_entity_poly.entity_id
_entity_poly.type
_entity_poly.pdbx_seq_one_letter_code
_entity_poly.pdbx_strand_id
1 'polypeptide(L)'
;MNFTLTEKHSTNTKIIGPDGQAIYRVETHWKWFTPESGNTARVQRATPYGSQTIGAIDWHLFDDNEMRVNGRRLVPQKLGMFSKSQTFRASDGVQYKWKIIDKTNVLVVLGHSQVSVATFQRAASTGMFSSNRLASLSVAPQAMHIMDDVVTTAVWFEETRYRGEGSQSGHGGGHLRGPGNTYITKLS
;
A
#
# COMPACT_ATOMS: atom_id res chain seq x y z
N MET A 1 11.52 -1.96 -16.68
CA MET A 1 12.59 -1.94 -15.67
C MET A 1 12.11 -2.66 -14.43
N ASN A 2 12.98 -3.43 -13.78
CA ASN A 2 12.68 -4.14 -12.54
C ASN A 2 13.42 -3.47 -11.38
N PHE A 3 12.69 -3.17 -10.32
CA PHE A 3 13.20 -2.60 -9.09
C PHE A 3 13.00 -3.60 -7.95
N THR A 4 13.96 -3.66 -7.04
CA THR A 4 13.92 -4.54 -5.87
C THR A 4 13.81 -3.69 -4.62
N LEU A 5 12.95 -4.09 -3.67
CA LEU A 5 12.86 -3.45 -2.37
C LEU A 5 13.85 -4.11 -1.41
N THR A 6 14.53 -3.32 -0.58
CA THR A 6 15.46 -3.86 0.44
C THR A 6 14.75 -4.62 1.54
N GLU A 7 13.52 -4.22 1.85
CA GLU A 7 12.71 -4.81 2.93
C GLU A 7 11.52 -5.61 2.39
N LYS A 8 10.99 -6.49 3.25
CA LYS A 8 9.74 -7.23 2.97
C LYS A 8 8.51 -6.33 2.97
N HIS A 9 8.58 -5.18 3.63
CA HIS A 9 7.52 -4.18 3.72
C HIS A 9 7.74 -3.02 2.73
N SER A 10 6.64 -2.42 2.27
CA SER A 10 6.65 -1.27 1.35
C SER A 10 7.02 0.06 2.04
N THR A 11 7.06 0.08 3.37
CA THR A 11 7.43 1.22 4.23
C THR A 11 8.84 1.03 4.81
N ASN A 12 9.57 2.12 5.06
CA ASN A 12 10.95 2.08 5.60
C ASN A 12 11.90 1.24 4.72
N THR A 13 11.77 1.38 3.39
CA THR A 13 12.47 0.55 2.42
C THR A 13 13.18 1.40 1.37
N LYS A 14 14.25 0.87 0.77
CA LYS A 14 14.90 1.45 -0.40
C LYS A 14 14.46 0.68 -1.63
N ILE A 15 14.14 1.41 -2.69
CA ILE A 15 13.85 0.83 -4.01
C ILE A 15 15.14 0.92 -4.81
N ILE A 16 15.72 -0.23 -5.09
CA ILE A 16 16.98 -0.39 -5.80
C ILE A 16 16.69 -0.56 -7.29
N GLY A 17 17.41 0.22 -8.11
CA GLY A 17 17.42 0.14 -9.56
C GLY A 17 18.09 -1.11 -10.11
N PRO A 18 17.99 -1.34 -11.43
CA PRO A 18 18.67 -2.44 -12.10
C PRO A 18 20.21 -2.37 -12.00
N ASP A 19 20.75 -1.18 -11.77
CA ASP A 19 22.17 -0.86 -11.60
C ASP A 19 22.68 -1.10 -10.17
N GLY A 20 21.82 -1.54 -9.26
CA GLY A 20 22.16 -1.76 -7.85
C GLY A 20 22.14 -0.49 -7.00
N GLN A 21 21.79 0.67 -7.55
CA GLN A 21 21.72 1.92 -6.80
C GLN A 21 20.31 2.17 -6.23
N ALA A 22 20.23 2.79 -5.06
CA ALA A 22 18.95 3.18 -4.48
C ALA A 22 18.38 4.40 -5.23
N ILE A 23 17.28 4.21 -5.95
CA ILE A 23 16.62 5.28 -6.72
C ILE A 23 15.53 5.97 -5.88
N TYR A 24 14.83 5.20 -5.04
CA TYR A 24 13.87 5.76 -4.09
C TYR A 24 14.11 5.26 -2.67
N ARG A 25 13.68 6.08 -1.72
CA ARG A 25 13.65 5.76 -0.29
C ARG A 25 12.25 6.08 0.22
N VAL A 26 11.62 5.11 0.86
CA VAL A 26 10.32 5.28 1.52
C VAL A 26 10.59 5.29 3.02
N GLU A 27 10.23 6.37 3.69
CA GLU A 27 10.36 6.51 5.14
C GLU A 27 8.99 6.72 5.76
N THR A 28 8.65 5.96 6.80
CA THR A 28 7.39 6.10 7.51
C THR A 28 7.65 6.53 8.93
N HIS A 29 7.17 7.73 9.26
CA HIS A 29 7.27 8.29 10.59
C HIS A 29 5.99 7.92 11.35
N TRP A 30 6.18 7.06 12.34
CA TRP A 30 5.17 6.51 13.21
C TRP A 30 5.08 7.49 14.39
N LYS A 31 3.93 8.14 14.59
CA LYS A 31 3.70 9.13 15.67
C LYS A 31 2.83 8.48 16.75
N TRP A 32 3.44 7.94 17.79
CA TRP A 32 2.73 7.07 18.77
C TRP A 32 2.03 7.85 19.89
N PHE A 33 2.22 9.17 19.96
CA PHE A 33 1.87 9.97 21.14
C PHE A 33 0.82 11.06 20.91
N THR A 34 0.14 11.09 19.77
CA THR A 34 -0.94 12.08 19.53
C THR A 34 -2.21 11.35 19.07
N PRO A 35 -3.35 11.51 19.77
CA PRO A 35 -4.64 10.91 19.36
C PRO A 35 -5.10 11.32 17.96
N GLU A 36 -4.62 12.47 17.46
CA GLU A 36 -4.89 13.00 16.12
C GLU A 36 -3.81 12.65 15.08
N SER A 37 -2.69 12.04 15.48
CA SER A 37 -1.55 11.90 14.55
C SER A 37 -1.65 10.65 13.70
N GLY A 38 -2.06 10.88 12.45
CA GLY A 38 -1.86 9.93 11.37
C GLY A 38 -0.40 9.54 11.18
N ASN A 39 -0.18 8.37 10.55
CA ASN A 39 1.16 7.99 10.09
C ASN A 39 1.47 8.78 8.81
N THR A 40 2.69 9.29 8.68
CA THR A 40 3.12 9.91 7.42
C THR A 40 4.21 9.06 6.77
N ALA A 41 3.96 8.59 5.55
CA ALA A 41 4.99 7.98 4.71
C ALA A 41 5.49 9.01 3.69
N ARG A 42 6.80 9.23 3.65
CA ARG A 42 7.48 10.08 2.68
C ARG A 42 8.20 9.21 1.66
N VAL A 43 8.03 9.54 0.39
CA VAL A 43 8.77 8.94 -0.72
C VAL A 43 9.77 9.98 -1.20
N GLN A 44 11.04 9.61 -1.16
CA GLN A 44 12.15 10.43 -1.62
C GLN A 44 12.80 9.77 -2.82
N ARG A 45 13.18 10.56 -3.82
CA ARG A 45 13.99 10.15 -4.96
C ARG A 45 15.44 10.56 -4.73
N ALA A 46 16.38 9.66 -5.03
CA ALA A 46 17.79 9.98 -5.05
C ALA A 46 18.11 10.88 -6.26
N THR A 47 18.91 11.92 -6.02
CA THR A 47 19.37 12.88 -7.02
C THR A 47 20.88 13.05 -6.89
N PRO A 48 21.58 13.57 -7.91
CA PRO A 48 23.02 13.85 -7.81
C PRO A 48 23.39 14.79 -6.64
N TYR A 49 22.45 15.59 -6.16
CA TYR A 49 22.66 16.61 -5.13
C TYR A 49 22.11 16.22 -3.75
N GLY A 50 21.60 14.99 -3.58
CA GLY A 50 20.98 14.52 -2.34
C GLY A 50 19.67 13.78 -2.59
N SER A 51 18.67 13.96 -1.72
CA SER A 51 17.34 13.39 -1.90
C SER A 51 16.26 14.46 -2.08
N GLN A 52 15.31 14.21 -2.97
CA GLN A 52 14.15 15.06 -3.21
C GLN A 52 12.90 14.34 -2.72
N THR A 53 12.10 14.99 -1.87
CA THR A 53 10.77 14.45 -1.52
C THR A 53 9.85 14.57 -2.74
N ILE A 54 9.45 13.44 -3.28
CA ILE A 54 8.54 13.36 -4.43
C ILE A 54 7.11 13.00 -4.01
N GLY A 55 6.93 12.43 -2.83
CA GLY A 55 5.63 11.97 -2.39
C GLY A 55 5.47 12.04 -0.88
N ALA A 56 4.26 12.34 -0.44
CA ALA A 56 3.84 12.27 0.95
C ALA A 56 2.49 11.60 1.02
N ILE A 57 2.35 10.72 1.99
CA ILE A 57 1.17 9.94 2.26
C ILE A 57 0.82 10.19 3.72
N ASP A 58 -0.33 10.79 3.97
CA ASP A 58 -0.86 11.05 5.31
C ASP A 58 -2.04 10.12 5.59
N TRP A 59 -1.81 9.19 6.51
CA TRP A 59 -2.78 8.19 6.95
C TRP A 59 -3.60 8.74 8.12
N HIS A 60 -4.74 9.35 7.86
CA HIS A 60 -5.61 9.85 8.92
C HIS A 60 -6.50 8.73 9.47
N LEU A 61 -6.67 8.67 10.80
CA LEU A 61 -7.50 7.65 11.46
C LEU A 61 -9.01 7.95 11.34
N PHE A 62 -9.37 9.23 11.17
CA PHE A 62 -10.76 9.70 11.17
C PHE A 62 -11.12 10.62 9.99
N ASP A 63 -10.15 11.01 9.16
CA ASP A 63 -10.34 11.86 7.97
C ASP A 63 -9.98 11.11 6.67
N ASP A 64 -10.38 11.70 5.53
CA ASP A 64 -9.96 11.23 4.21
C ASP A 64 -8.44 11.22 4.10
N ASN A 65 -7.88 10.02 3.89
CA ASN A 65 -6.44 9.91 3.68
C ASN A 65 -5.99 10.74 2.48
N GLU A 66 -4.91 11.50 2.66
CA GLU A 66 -4.37 12.35 1.62
C GLU A 66 -3.04 11.80 1.12
N MET A 67 -2.91 11.68 -0.20
CA MET A 67 -1.63 11.41 -0.85
C MET A 67 -1.28 12.54 -1.79
N ARG A 68 0.00 12.90 -1.82
CA ARG A 68 0.56 13.93 -2.68
C ARG A 68 1.74 13.36 -3.44
N VAL A 69 1.83 13.67 -4.73
CA VAL A 69 2.96 13.31 -5.60
C VAL A 69 3.40 14.55 -6.37
N ASN A 70 4.68 14.93 -6.28
CA ASN A 70 5.26 16.11 -6.90
C ASN A 70 4.43 17.40 -6.65
N GLY A 71 3.96 17.56 -5.41
CA GLY A 71 3.12 18.70 -5.01
C GLY A 71 1.65 18.61 -5.45
N ARG A 72 1.27 17.60 -6.26
CA ARG A 72 -0.10 17.38 -6.71
C ARG A 72 -0.84 16.45 -5.76
N ARG A 73 -2.02 16.87 -5.29
CA ARG A 73 -2.92 16.01 -4.51
C ARG A 73 -3.47 14.90 -5.40
N LEU A 74 -3.26 13.66 -4.97
CA LEU A 74 -3.66 12.45 -5.66
C LEU A 74 -4.43 11.61 -4.64
N VAL A 75 -5.75 11.57 -4.74
CA VAL A 75 -6.60 10.76 -3.86
C VAL A 75 -7.07 9.53 -4.63
N PRO A 76 -6.56 8.33 -4.32
CA PRO A 76 -7.01 7.13 -4.99
C PRO A 76 -8.47 6.82 -4.66
N GLN A 77 -9.29 6.67 -5.69
CA GLN A 77 -10.71 6.38 -5.53
C GLN A 77 -10.96 4.88 -5.55
N LYS A 78 -11.82 4.38 -4.65
CA LYS A 78 -12.32 3.01 -4.70
C LYS A 78 -13.47 2.92 -5.70
N LEU A 79 -13.40 1.98 -6.65
CA LEU A 79 -14.50 1.69 -7.57
C LEU A 79 -15.48 0.70 -6.92
N GLY A 80 -16.40 1.22 -6.11
CA GLY A 80 -17.50 0.44 -5.52
C GLY A 80 -17.19 -0.20 -4.15
N MET A 81 -18.26 -0.59 -3.44
CA MET A 81 -18.26 -0.99 -2.03
C MET A 81 -17.42 -2.25 -1.71
N PHE A 82 -17.20 -3.12 -2.70
CA PHE A 82 -16.47 -4.39 -2.53
C PHE A 82 -15.16 -4.48 -3.33
N SER A 83 -14.82 -3.44 -4.10
CA SER A 83 -13.63 -3.52 -4.95
C SER A 83 -12.38 -3.17 -4.17
N LYS A 84 -11.43 -4.11 -4.12
CA LYS A 84 -10.05 -3.86 -3.65
C LYS A 84 -9.21 -3.09 -4.68
N SER A 85 -9.82 -2.59 -5.75
CA SER A 85 -9.13 -1.82 -6.79
C SER A 85 -9.18 -0.33 -6.49
N GLN A 86 -8.11 0.37 -6.83
CA GLN A 86 -8.03 1.82 -6.67
C GLN A 86 -7.62 2.49 -7.97
N THR A 87 -8.28 3.58 -8.30
CA THR A 87 -7.99 4.39 -9.49
C THR A 87 -7.39 5.73 -9.12
N PHE A 88 -6.50 6.21 -9.99
CA PHE A 88 -5.94 7.54 -9.88
C PHE A 88 -5.63 8.13 -11.26
N ARG A 89 -5.44 9.44 -11.31
CA ARG A 89 -4.94 10.14 -12.50
C ARG A 89 -3.46 10.46 -12.32
N ALA A 90 -2.60 9.97 -13.21
CA ALA A 90 -1.17 10.23 -13.15
C ALA A 90 -0.81 11.64 -13.70
N SER A 91 0.46 12.00 -13.63
CA SER A 91 0.99 13.30 -14.07
C SER A 91 0.88 13.53 -15.58
N ASP A 92 0.83 12.47 -16.38
CA ASP A 92 0.54 12.52 -17.81
C ASP A 92 -0.94 12.78 -18.15
N GLY A 93 -1.79 12.91 -17.13
CA GLY A 93 -3.22 13.14 -17.28
C GLY A 93 -4.04 11.88 -17.59
N VAL A 94 -3.43 10.71 -17.70
CA VAL A 94 -4.10 9.43 -17.95
C VAL A 94 -4.59 8.82 -16.64
N GLN A 95 -5.72 8.11 -16.69
CA GLN A 95 -6.25 7.37 -15.53
C GLN A 95 -5.73 5.94 -15.51
N TYR A 96 -5.31 5.51 -14.32
CA TYR A 96 -4.78 4.19 -14.06
C TYR A 96 -5.54 3.51 -12.93
N LYS A 97 -5.44 2.19 -12.89
CA LYS A 97 -6.11 1.32 -11.92
C LYS A 97 -5.16 0.29 -11.36
N TRP A 98 -4.96 0.30 -10.04
CA TRP A 98 -4.39 -0.81 -9.30
C TRP A 98 -5.46 -1.88 -9.09
N LYS A 99 -5.16 -3.13 -9.47
CA LYS A 99 -5.99 -4.32 -9.23
C LYS A 99 -5.11 -5.47 -8.77
N ILE A 100 -5.72 -6.52 -8.23
CA ILE A 100 -5.02 -7.76 -7.92
C ILE A 100 -5.31 -8.76 -9.04
N ILE A 101 -4.28 -9.41 -9.55
CA ILE A 101 -4.39 -10.61 -10.38
C ILE A 101 -3.48 -11.65 -9.75
N ASP A 102 -4.02 -12.81 -9.40
CA ASP A 102 -3.25 -13.95 -8.85
C ASP A 102 -2.29 -13.55 -7.71
N LYS A 103 -2.83 -12.85 -6.69
CA LYS A 103 -2.09 -12.32 -5.52
C LYS A 103 -1.00 -11.28 -5.84
N THR A 104 -0.89 -10.86 -7.08
CA THR A 104 0.04 -9.82 -7.54
C THR A 104 -0.72 -8.53 -7.78
N ASN A 105 -0.15 -7.41 -7.39
CA ASN A 105 -0.75 -6.11 -7.66
C ASN A 105 -0.31 -5.64 -9.03
N VAL A 106 -1.27 -5.27 -9.86
CA VAL A 106 -1.05 -4.88 -11.23
C VAL A 106 -1.68 -3.53 -11.48
N LEU A 107 -0.90 -2.63 -12.05
CA LEU A 107 -1.34 -1.34 -12.55
C LEU A 107 -1.69 -1.49 -14.03
N VAL A 108 -2.89 -1.07 -14.40
CA VAL A 108 -3.36 -1.01 -15.80
C VAL A 108 -3.88 0.39 -16.12
N VAL A 109 -3.87 0.75 -17.40
CA VAL A 109 -4.57 1.94 -17.87
C VAL A 109 -6.08 1.70 -17.75
N LEU A 110 -6.81 2.66 -17.19
CA LEU A 110 -8.27 2.55 -17.05
C LEU A 110 -8.91 2.55 -18.45
N GLY A 111 -9.79 1.59 -18.72
CA GLY A 111 -10.38 1.37 -20.05
C GLY A 111 -9.57 0.46 -20.97
N HIS A 112 -8.30 0.19 -20.66
CA HIS A 112 -7.43 -0.70 -21.44
C HIS A 112 -6.88 -1.82 -20.52
N SER A 113 -7.71 -2.83 -20.27
CA SER A 113 -7.47 -3.82 -19.21
C SER A 113 -6.43 -4.90 -19.51
N GLN A 114 -5.97 -5.00 -20.77
CA GLN A 114 -5.13 -6.10 -21.24
C GLN A 114 -3.62 -5.88 -21.05
N VAL A 115 -3.16 -4.62 -20.87
CA VAL A 115 -1.72 -4.33 -20.76
C VAL A 115 -1.41 -3.79 -19.37
N SER A 116 -0.64 -4.56 -18.59
CA SER A 116 -0.05 -4.08 -17.35
C SER A 116 1.07 -3.09 -17.63
N VAL A 117 1.06 -1.97 -16.92
CA VAL A 117 2.09 -0.93 -17.03
C VAL A 117 3.03 -0.94 -15.81
N ALA A 118 2.59 -1.53 -14.70
CA ALA A 118 3.44 -1.87 -13.57
C ALA A 118 2.90 -3.08 -12.81
N THR A 119 3.79 -3.80 -12.12
CA THR A 119 3.48 -4.99 -11.34
C THR A 119 4.26 -4.92 -10.04
N PHE A 120 3.56 -4.92 -8.91
CA PHE A 120 4.16 -5.03 -7.59
C PHE A 120 3.97 -6.45 -7.06
N GLN A 121 5.08 -7.13 -6.82
CA GLN A 121 5.12 -8.48 -6.31
C GLN A 121 5.62 -8.45 -4.87
N ARG A 122 4.76 -8.89 -3.94
CA ARG A 122 5.09 -8.94 -2.52
C ARG A 122 6.19 -9.97 -2.25
N ALA A 123 6.92 -9.75 -1.16
CA ALA A 123 7.77 -10.77 -0.59
C ALA A 123 6.90 -11.97 -0.17
N ALA A 124 7.40 -13.19 -0.39
CA ALA A 124 6.69 -14.38 0.07
C ALA A 124 6.73 -14.43 1.60
N SER A 125 5.58 -14.29 2.26
CA SER A 125 5.45 -14.54 3.69
C SER A 125 4.27 -15.46 3.96
N THR A 126 4.59 -16.73 4.26
CA THR A 126 3.98 -17.67 5.22
C THR A 126 4.14 -19.11 4.73
N GLY A 127 5.13 -19.82 5.29
CA GLY A 127 5.34 -21.26 5.13
C GLY A 127 6.79 -21.63 5.48
N MET A 128 7.00 -22.82 6.08
CA MET A 128 8.34 -23.35 6.44
C MET A 128 9.26 -23.57 5.21
N PHE A 129 8.75 -23.34 3.99
CA PHE A 129 9.47 -23.37 2.72
C PHE A 129 9.41 -22.03 1.96
N SER A 130 9.21 -20.89 2.64
CA SER A 130 9.17 -19.60 1.94
C SER A 130 10.55 -19.24 1.39
N SER A 131 10.65 -19.08 0.07
CA SER A 131 11.86 -18.52 -0.55
C SER A 131 12.12 -17.11 0.00
N ASN A 132 13.39 -16.78 0.21
CA ASN A 132 13.84 -15.48 0.73
C ASN A 132 13.71 -14.36 -0.34
N ARG A 133 12.56 -14.30 -1.01
CA ARG A 133 12.31 -13.39 -2.12
C ARG A 133 11.86 -12.04 -1.57
N LEU A 134 12.67 -11.02 -1.83
CA LEU A 134 12.35 -9.63 -1.54
C LEU A 134 11.13 -9.18 -2.38
N ALA A 135 10.44 -8.14 -1.91
CA ALA A 135 9.40 -7.51 -2.70
C ALA A 135 10.04 -6.84 -3.93
N SER A 136 9.31 -6.79 -5.04
CA SER A 136 9.78 -6.18 -6.28
C SER A 136 8.69 -5.39 -6.98
N LEU A 137 9.10 -4.32 -7.65
CA LEU A 137 8.24 -3.48 -8.49
C LEU A 137 8.80 -3.53 -9.91
N SER A 138 8.03 -4.04 -10.85
CA SER A 138 8.34 -4.00 -12.28
C SER A 138 7.51 -2.91 -12.94
N VAL A 139 8.13 -2.07 -13.76
CA VAL A 139 7.46 -0.98 -14.49
C VAL A 139 7.79 -1.08 -15.97
N ALA A 140 6.77 -1.08 -16.82
CA ALA A 140 6.92 -1.12 -18.27
C ALA A 140 7.55 0.18 -18.79
N PRO A 141 8.27 0.16 -19.93
CA PRO A 141 8.88 1.36 -20.52
C PRO A 141 7.88 2.53 -20.69
N GLN A 142 6.66 2.21 -21.09
CA GLN A 142 5.56 3.16 -21.27
C GLN A 142 5.01 3.82 -19.99
N ALA A 143 5.49 3.43 -18.81
CA ALA A 143 5.14 4.08 -17.54
C ALA A 143 6.36 4.67 -16.84
N MET A 144 7.52 4.70 -17.52
CA MET A 144 8.74 5.29 -16.96
C MET A 144 8.61 6.79 -16.72
N HIS A 145 7.83 7.50 -17.55
CA HIS A 145 7.61 8.94 -17.43
C HIS A 145 6.72 9.32 -16.23
N ILE A 146 5.96 8.37 -15.68
CA ILE A 146 5.11 8.53 -14.47
C ILE A 146 5.66 7.76 -13.26
N MET A 147 6.95 7.44 -13.24
CA MET A 147 7.56 6.58 -12.22
C MET A 147 7.28 7.05 -10.79
N ASP A 148 7.35 8.36 -10.53
CA ASP A 148 7.08 8.93 -9.20
C ASP A 148 5.64 8.63 -8.74
N ASP A 149 4.67 8.74 -9.65
CA ASP A 149 3.27 8.39 -9.39
C ASP A 149 3.12 6.88 -9.14
N VAL A 150 3.79 6.03 -9.95
CA VAL A 150 3.74 4.57 -9.81
C VAL A 150 4.31 4.12 -8.47
N VAL A 151 5.48 4.61 -8.08
CA VAL A 151 6.12 4.26 -6.81
C VAL A 151 5.26 4.69 -5.63
N THR A 152 4.82 5.95 -5.61
CA THR A 152 4.06 6.48 -4.47
C THR A 152 2.70 5.79 -4.34
N THR A 153 1.99 5.57 -5.45
CA THR A 153 0.70 4.86 -5.44
C THR A 153 0.85 3.36 -5.13
N ALA A 154 1.96 2.71 -5.50
CA ALA A 154 2.22 1.32 -5.12
C ALA A 154 2.38 1.18 -3.60
N VAL A 155 3.15 2.06 -2.97
CA VAL A 155 3.32 2.09 -1.50
C VAL A 155 1.98 2.31 -0.81
N TRP A 156 1.19 3.29 -1.27
CA TRP A 156 -0.15 3.56 -0.77
C TRP A 156 -1.07 2.34 -0.88
N PHE A 157 -1.12 1.72 -2.07
CA PHE A 157 -2.00 0.60 -2.32
C PHE A 157 -1.62 -0.62 -1.47
N GLU A 158 -0.33 -0.90 -1.30
CA GLU A 158 0.18 -1.99 -0.47
C GLU A 158 -0.15 -1.83 1.01
N GLU A 159 0.04 -0.61 1.55
CA GLU A 159 -0.18 -0.27 2.96
C GLU A 159 -1.67 -0.24 3.32
N THR A 160 -2.52 0.31 2.43
CA THR A 160 -3.98 0.28 2.60
C THR A 160 -4.49 -1.15 2.77
N ARG A 161 -3.89 -2.10 2.06
CA ARG A 161 -4.24 -3.52 2.15
C ARG A 161 -3.77 -4.15 3.45
N TYR A 162 -2.52 -3.90 3.85
CA TYR A 162 -1.99 -4.44 5.10
C TYR A 162 -2.85 -4.01 6.30
N ARG A 163 -3.27 -2.75 6.32
CA ARG A 163 -4.19 -2.20 7.34
C ARG A 163 -5.58 -2.85 7.27
N GLY A 164 -6.14 -3.00 6.07
CA GLY A 164 -7.45 -3.64 5.88
C GLY A 164 -7.48 -5.13 6.22
N GLU A 165 -6.37 -5.85 6.03
CA GLU A 165 -6.24 -7.27 6.39
C GLU A 165 -6.10 -7.44 7.92
N GLY A 166 -5.44 -6.53 8.61
CA GLY A 166 -5.36 -6.51 10.08
C GLY A 166 -6.69 -6.22 10.79
N SER A 167 -7.65 -5.57 10.12
CA SER A 167 -8.99 -5.33 10.67
C SER A 167 -9.96 -6.49 10.49
N GLN A 168 -9.67 -7.46 9.59
CA GLN A 168 -10.54 -8.62 9.36
C GLN A 168 -10.24 -9.81 10.29
N SER A 169 -9.13 -9.81 11.02
CA SER A 169 -8.79 -10.87 11.99
C SER A 169 -9.41 -10.66 13.39
N GLY A 170 -10.24 -9.62 13.58
CA GLY A 170 -10.87 -9.27 14.86
C GLY A 170 -12.35 -9.63 15.02
N HIS A 171 -12.93 -10.51 14.20
CA HIS A 171 -14.30 -11.00 14.38
C HIS A 171 -14.31 -12.50 14.72
N GLY A 172 -13.84 -12.80 15.92
CA GLY A 172 -13.97 -14.09 16.59
C GLY A 172 -14.63 -13.91 17.96
N GLY A 173 -15.95 -13.75 17.97
CA GLY A 173 -16.83 -14.25 19.04
C GLY A 173 -16.65 -13.74 20.48
N GLY A 174 -16.76 -12.44 20.71
CA GLY A 174 -17.09 -11.90 22.04
C GLY A 174 -18.60 -11.99 22.29
N HIS A 175 -19.11 -13.15 22.73
CA HIS A 175 -20.50 -13.28 23.19
C HIS A 175 -20.58 -12.83 24.65
N LEU A 176 -20.72 -11.52 24.86
CA LEU A 176 -21.21 -10.97 26.12
C LEU A 176 -22.74 -11.17 26.15
N ARG A 177 -23.21 -12.11 26.97
CA ARG A 177 -24.61 -12.16 27.38
C ARG A 177 -24.70 -11.66 28.82
N GLY A 178 -25.23 -10.44 28.95
CA GLY A 178 -25.66 -9.85 30.21
C GLY A 178 -26.91 -10.55 30.78
N PRO A 179 -27.41 -10.05 31.92
CA PRO A 179 -27.75 -10.85 33.10
C PRO A 179 -29.19 -11.37 33.11
N GLY A 180 -29.45 -12.43 33.88
CA GLY A 180 -30.79 -12.91 34.16
C GLY A 180 -30.82 -14.00 35.22
N ASN A 181 -31.17 -13.61 36.45
CA ASN A 181 -31.66 -14.49 37.51
C ASN A 181 -32.75 -15.44 36.96
N THR A 182 -32.79 -16.70 37.44
CA THR A 182 -33.98 -17.36 38.04
C THR A 182 -33.61 -18.78 38.50
N TYR A 183 -33.91 -19.05 39.78
CA TYR A 183 -33.86 -20.32 40.54
C TYR A 183 -34.71 -21.44 39.93
N ILE A 184 -34.27 -22.72 39.94
CA ILE A 184 -35.07 -23.97 40.22
C ILE A 184 -34.08 -25.16 40.47
N THR A 185 -33.79 -25.61 41.70
CA THR A 185 -34.34 -26.77 42.49
C THR A 185 -33.78 -28.18 42.19
N LYS A 186 -33.11 -28.75 43.22
CA LYS A 186 -33.10 -30.13 43.78
C LYS A 186 -32.56 -31.39 43.05
N LEU A 187 -31.82 -32.15 43.89
CA LEU A 187 -31.71 -33.61 44.09
C LEU A 187 -31.09 -34.41 42.92
N SER A 188 -30.21 -35.38 43.14
CA SER A 188 -30.07 -36.35 44.24
C SER A 188 -28.63 -36.56 44.67
#